data_AF-A0AAU1YAL3-F1
#
_entry.id   AF-A0AAU1YAL3-F1
#
_cell.length_a   1.000
_cell.length_b   1.000
_cell.length_c   1.000
_cell.angle_alpha   90.00
_cell.angle_beta   90.00
_cell.angle_gamma   90.00
#
_symmetry.space_group_name_H-M   'P 1'
#
loop_
_entity.id
_entity.type
_entity.pdbx_description
1 polymer ?
#
loop_
_entity_poly.entity_id
_entity_poly.type
_entity_poly.pdbx_seq_one_letter_code
_entity_poly.pdbx_strand_id
1 'polypeptide(L)'
;MTDHTIHATYAQVYNTLRDASATLEYLKKEGVEEGVEPHAGAAMWGVRFAITVLYPLLPCQPAPPVDYDPQKLLDLAAHWRDAAFDLGEFAPEPVLRVVRGEEGGARAPGDGVQGA
;
A
#
# COMPACT_ATOMS: atom_id res chain seq x y z
N MET A 1 14.98 27.08 3.54
CA MET A 1 13.81 27.20 4.46
C MET A 1 12.79 26.10 4.24
N THR A 2 12.41 25.78 3.00
CA THR A 2 11.46 24.69 2.65
C THR A 2 11.87 23.31 3.17
N ASP A 3 13.17 23.00 3.15
CA ASP A 3 13.70 21.70 3.59
C ASP A 3 13.48 21.42 5.10
N HIS A 4 13.64 22.45 5.95
CA HIS A 4 13.35 22.33 7.38
C HIS A 4 11.86 22.15 7.68
N THR A 5 10.98 22.74 6.88
CA THR A 5 9.53 22.57 7.02
C THR A 5 9.11 21.15 6.64
N ILE A 6 9.63 20.63 5.53
CA ILE A 6 9.35 19.26 5.08
C ILE A 6 9.86 18.24 6.09
N HIS A 7 11.08 18.41 6.60
CA HIS A 7 11.64 17.54 7.64
C HIS A 7 10.79 17.55 8.92
N ALA A 8 10.34 18.74 9.37
CA ALA A 8 9.46 18.85 10.53
C ALA A 8 8.10 18.15 10.31
N THR A 9 7.54 18.25 9.11
CA THR A 9 6.31 17.53 8.75
C THR A 9 6.52 16.02 8.77
N TYR A 10 7.62 15.50 8.22
CA TYR A 10 7.95 14.08 8.30
C TYR A 10 8.13 13.61 9.74
N ALA A 11 8.79 14.40 10.59
CA ALA A 11 8.94 14.09 12.01
C ALA A 11 7.58 14.02 12.73
N GLN A 12 6.66 14.92 12.42
CA GLN A 12 5.30 14.89 12.98
C GLN A 12 4.56 13.61 12.55
N VAL A 13 4.57 13.29 11.25
CA VAL A 13 3.95 12.07 10.72
C VAL A 13 4.57 10.82 11.36
N TYR A 14 5.89 10.77 11.47
CA TYR A 14 6.60 9.65 12.10
C TYR A 14 6.14 9.41 13.55
N ASN A 15 6.02 10.47 14.34
CA ASN A 15 5.56 10.37 15.72
C ASN A 15 4.10 9.94 15.81
N THR A 16 3.21 10.48 14.96
CA THR A 16 1.82 10.03 14.89
C THR A 16 1.70 8.54 14.57
N LEU A 17 2.52 8.04 13.63
CA LEU A 17 2.55 6.61 13.30
C LEU A 17 3.06 5.78 14.49
N ARG A 18 4.08 6.25 15.22
CA ARG A 18 4.55 5.55 16.43
C ARG A 18 3.46 5.43 17.47
N ASP A 19 2.76 6.52 17.78
CA ASP A 19 1.68 6.53 18.76
C ASP A 19 0.56 5.58 18.33
N ALA A 20 0.14 5.64 17.05
CA ALA A 20 -0.85 4.73 16.50
C ALA A 20 -0.42 3.26 16.62
N SER A 21 0.85 2.95 16.35
CA SER A 21 1.37 1.59 16.48
C SER A 21 1.31 1.07 17.93
N ALA A 22 1.55 1.94 18.90
CA ALA A 22 1.46 1.60 20.33
C ALA A 22 0.01 1.37 20.75
N THR A 23 -0.92 2.20 20.30
CA THR A 23 -2.37 2.00 20.54
C THR A 23 -2.86 0.69 19.93
N LEU A 24 -2.45 0.37 18.70
CA LEU A 24 -2.82 -0.89 18.05
C LEU A 24 -2.22 -2.11 18.76
N GLU A 25 -1.00 -2.00 19.28
CA GLU A 25 -0.40 -3.05 20.10
C GLU A 25 -1.18 -3.27 21.41
N TYR A 26 -1.65 -2.19 22.04
CA TYR A 26 -2.51 -2.28 23.22
C TYR A 26 -3.85 -2.96 22.87
N LEU A 27 -4.52 -2.54 21.79
CA LEU A 27 -5.77 -3.14 21.33
C LEU A 27 -5.62 -4.62 20.97
N LYS A 28 -4.50 -5.01 20.37
CA LYS A 28 -4.18 -6.41 20.10
C LYS A 28 -4.11 -7.25 21.38
N LYS A 29 -3.60 -6.68 22.48
CA LYS A 29 -3.41 -7.38 23.76
C LYS A 29 -4.69 -7.42 24.59
N GLU A 30 -5.45 -6.33 24.61
CA GLU A 30 -6.63 -6.17 25.47
C GLU A 30 -7.95 -6.51 24.78
N GLY A 31 -8.01 -6.46 23.44
CA GLY A 31 -9.21 -6.73 22.65
C GLY A 31 -9.59 -8.21 22.55
N VAL A 32 -9.00 -9.06 23.38
CA VAL A 32 -9.14 -10.52 23.32
C VAL A 32 -9.85 -11.02 24.57
N GLU A 33 -11.14 -11.34 24.44
CA GLU A 33 -11.81 -12.21 25.43
C GLU A 33 -11.50 -13.70 25.14
N GLU A 34 -11.29 -14.09 23.87
CA GLU A 34 -10.75 -15.39 23.41
C GLU A 34 -10.05 -15.23 22.05
N GLY A 35 -8.79 -15.65 21.89
CA GLY A 35 -8.08 -15.71 20.58
C GLY A 35 -6.96 -14.69 20.31
N VAL A 36 -6.77 -14.28 19.05
CA VAL A 36 -5.81 -13.24 18.63
C VAL A 36 -6.59 -12.19 17.85
N GLU A 37 -6.62 -10.93 18.28
CA GLU A 37 -7.34 -9.87 17.55
C GLU A 37 -6.64 -9.55 16.22
N PRO A 38 -7.19 -9.98 15.06
CA PRO A 38 -6.46 -10.00 13.80
C PRO A 38 -6.37 -8.61 13.17
N HIS A 39 -7.37 -7.73 13.36
CA HIS A 39 -7.39 -6.42 12.72
C HIS A 39 -6.39 -5.47 13.36
N ALA A 40 -6.35 -5.43 14.70
CA ALA A 40 -5.37 -4.62 15.42
C ALA A 40 -3.95 -5.09 15.12
N GLY A 41 -3.72 -6.40 15.04
CA GLY A 41 -2.43 -6.98 14.67
C GLY A 41 -1.98 -6.61 13.27
N ALA A 42 -2.85 -6.78 12.25
CA ALA A 42 -2.53 -6.45 10.87
C ALA A 42 -2.26 -4.95 10.67
N ALA A 43 -3.12 -4.10 11.24
CA ALA A 43 -2.95 -2.64 11.20
C ALA A 43 -1.65 -2.21 11.89
N MET A 44 -1.32 -2.80 13.06
CA MET A 44 -0.08 -2.50 13.79
C MET A 44 1.14 -2.76 12.92
N TRP A 45 1.18 -3.89 12.20
CA TRP A 45 2.28 -4.24 11.31
C TRP A 45 2.37 -3.30 10.10
N GLY A 46 1.25 -2.92 9.50
CA GLY A 46 1.23 -1.91 8.43
C GLY A 46 1.80 -0.56 8.88
N VAL A 47 1.42 -0.09 10.06
CA VAL A 47 1.94 1.16 10.64
C VAL A 47 3.43 1.05 10.96
N ARG A 48 3.88 -0.07 11.56
CA ARG A 48 5.29 -0.32 11.84
C ARG A 48 6.15 -0.34 10.57
N PHE A 49 5.64 -0.91 9.49
CA PHE A 49 6.30 -0.87 8.19
C PHE A 49 6.46 0.56 7.67
N ALA A 50 5.41 1.39 7.76
CA ALA A 50 5.49 2.80 7.36
C ALA A 50 6.52 3.60 8.18
N ILE A 51 6.57 3.39 9.51
CA ILE A 51 7.60 3.99 10.40
C ILE A 51 8.99 3.61 9.89
N THR A 52 9.19 2.33 9.61
CA THR A 52 10.47 1.83 9.11
C THR A 52 10.85 2.51 7.80
N VAL A 53 9.96 2.59 6.81
CA VAL A 53 10.26 3.29 5.53
C VAL A 53 10.67 4.76 5.72
N LEU A 54 10.10 5.45 6.71
CA LEU A 54 10.41 6.86 6.98
C LEU A 54 11.70 7.08 7.77
N TYR A 55 12.17 6.09 8.52
CA TYR A 55 13.30 6.24 9.45
C TYR A 55 14.60 6.80 8.83
N PRO A 56 15.03 6.41 7.60
CA PRO A 56 16.22 6.97 6.96
C PRO A 56 16.19 8.48 6.76
N LEU A 57 15.00 9.07 6.65
CA LEU A 57 14.81 10.51 6.49
C LEU A 57 14.87 11.25 7.84
N LEU A 58 14.82 10.52 8.96
CA LEU A 58 14.64 11.03 10.31
C LEU A 58 15.59 10.32 11.32
N PRO A 59 16.92 10.31 11.09
CA PRO A 59 17.86 9.57 11.95
C PRO A 59 17.93 10.11 13.40
N CYS A 60 17.43 11.32 13.64
CA CYS A 60 17.32 11.92 14.97
C CYS A 60 16.13 11.40 15.80
N GLN A 61 15.20 10.69 15.18
CA GLN A 61 14.05 10.10 15.87
C GLN A 61 14.41 8.75 16.49
N PRO A 62 13.67 8.28 17.52
CA PRO A 62 13.86 6.94 18.06
C PRO A 62 13.71 5.87 16.98
N ALA A 63 14.59 4.87 17.00
CA ALA A 63 14.55 3.77 16.02
C ALA A 63 13.18 3.07 16.02
N PRO A 64 12.75 2.52 14.87
CA PRO A 64 11.53 1.73 14.80
C PRO A 64 11.56 0.58 15.82
N PRO A 65 10.41 0.18 16.38
CA PRO A 65 10.31 -0.92 17.36
C PRO A 65 10.57 -2.31 16.75
N VAL A 66 10.87 -2.37 15.45
CA VAL A 66 11.21 -3.58 14.71
C VAL A 66 12.59 -3.39 14.09
N ASP A 67 13.37 -4.48 14.05
CA ASP A 67 14.69 -4.50 13.43
C ASP A 67 14.64 -3.82 12.05
N TYR A 68 15.38 -2.73 11.91
CA TYR A 68 15.61 -2.03 10.65
C TYR A 68 16.62 -2.84 9.81
N ASP A 69 16.32 -4.12 9.57
CA ASP A 69 17.07 -4.93 8.61
C ASP A 69 16.27 -4.94 7.30
N PRO A 70 16.71 -4.19 6.28
CA PRO A 70 16.01 -4.11 5.00
C PRO A 70 15.74 -5.48 4.38
N GLN A 71 16.65 -6.45 4.60
CA GLN A 71 16.48 -7.80 4.10
C GLN A 71 15.32 -8.51 4.80
N LYS A 72 15.22 -8.41 6.13
CA LYS A 72 14.11 -8.99 6.90
C LYS A 72 12.75 -8.40 6.51
N LEU A 73 12.71 -7.12 6.11
CA LEU A 73 11.46 -6.48 5.67
C LEU A 73 11.04 -6.95 4.28
N LEU A 74 11.99 -7.14 3.37
CA LEU A 74 11.74 -7.73 2.06
C LEU A 74 11.28 -9.18 2.20
N ASP A 75 11.92 -9.94 3.09
CA ASP A 75 11.52 -11.30 3.40
C ASP A 75 10.12 -11.34 4.03
N LEU A 76 9.80 -10.41 4.94
CA LEU A 76 8.47 -10.29 5.52
C LEU A 76 7.41 -9.98 4.45
N ALA A 77 7.69 -9.04 3.54
CA ALA A 77 6.79 -8.71 2.44
C ALA A 77 6.61 -9.89 1.48
N ALA A 78 7.66 -10.66 1.20
CA ALA A 78 7.60 -11.87 0.41
C ALA A 78 6.72 -12.93 1.11
N HIS A 79 6.91 -13.19 2.40
CA HIS A 79 6.07 -14.11 3.16
C HIS A 79 4.61 -13.68 3.20
N TRP A 80 4.32 -12.38 3.33
CA TRP A 80 2.94 -11.87 3.28
C TRP A 80 2.30 -12.08 1.92
N ARG A 81 3.06 -11.86 0.83
CA ARG A 81 2.61 -12.13 -0.53
C ARG A 81 2.36 -13.63 -0.74
N ASP A 82 3.26 -14.48 -0.28
CA ASP A 82 3.16 -15.92 -0.49
C ASP A 82 2.01 -16.51 0.36
N ALA A 83 1.87 -16.07 1.61
CA ALA A 83 0.73 -16.41 2.46
C ALA A 83 -0.60 -15.90 1.90
N ALA A 84 -0.59 -14.74 1.24
CA ALA A 84 -1.73 -14.26 0.49
C ALA A 84 -2.05 -15.25 -0.66
N PHE A 85 -1.07 -15.61 -1.50
CA PHE A 85 -1.32 -16.60 -2.56
C PHE A 85 -1.88 -17.94 -2.04
N ASP A 86 -1.41 -18.40 -0.87
CA ASP A 86 -1.90 -19.63 -0.24
C ASP A 86 -3.35 -19.53 0.28
N LEU A 87 -3.83 -18.32 0.60
CA LEU A 87 -5.22 -18.07 1.01
C LEU A 87 -6.23 -18.11 -0.17
N GLY A 88 -5.74 -18.17 -1.42
CA GLY A 88 -6.56 -18.25 -2.64
C GLY A 88 -6.71 -16.92 -3.38
N GLU A 89 -7.54 -16.90 -4.44
CA GLU A 89 -7.80 -15.69 -5.21
C GLU A 89 -8.47 -14.60 -4.35
N PHE A 90 -7.76 -13.50 -4.10
CA PHE A 90 -8.27 -12.34 -3.36
C PHE A 90 -9.39 -11.58 -4.08
N ALA A 91 -9.56 -11.80 -5.37
CA ALA A 91 -10.61 -11.18 -6.18
C ALA A 91 -10.95 -12.12 -7.33
N PRO A 92 -12.23 -12.17 -7.77
CA PRO A 92 -12.59 -12.89 -8.97
C PRO A 92 -11.76 -12.40 -10.16
N GLU A 93 -11.27 -13.32 -11.00
CA GLU A 93 -10.52 -12.96 -12.19
C GLU A 93 -11.24 -11.85 -12.98
N PRO A 94 -10.54 -10.76 -13.34
CA PRO A 94 -11.15 -9.71 -14.13
C PRO A 94 -11.64 -10.30 -15.45
N VAL A 95 -12.93 -10.12 -15.76
CA VAL A 95 -13.51 -10.58 -17.03
C VAL A 95 -12.93 -9.74 -18.17
N LEU A 96 -11.80 -10.19 -18.73
CA LEU A 96 -11.16 -9.55 -19.87
C LEU A 96 -12.04 -9.76 -21.10
N ARG A 97 -12.56 -8.67 -21.67
CA ARG A 97 -13.26 -8.68 -22.96
C ARG A 97 -12.30 -8.22 -24.05
N VAL A 98 -12.06 -9.08 -25.04
CA VAL A 98 -11.33 -8.70 -26.26
C VAL A 98 -12.18 -7.72 -27.06
N VAL A 99 -11.74 -6.47 -27.15
CA VAL A 99 -12.28 -5.48 -28.09
C VAL A 99 -11.43 -5.57 -29.36
N ARG A 100 -11.96 -6.19 -30.42
CA ARG A 100 -11.37 -6.00 -31.76
C ARG A 100 -11.64 -4.57 -32.15
N GLY A 101 -10.59 -3.77 -32.34
CA GLY A 101 -10.72 -2.45 -32.95
C GLY A 101 -11.43 -2.59 -34.28
N GLU A 102 -12.48 -1.80 -34.50
CA GLU A 102 -13.07 -1.64 -35.81
C GLU A 102 -12.02 -1.01 -36.73
N GLU A 103 -11.32 -1.86 -37.49
CA GLU A 103 -10.76 -1.45 -38.77
C GLU A 103 -11.94 -1.21 -39.72
N GLY A 104 -12.53 -0.03 -39.60
CA GLY A 104 -13.75 0.35 -40.30
C GLY A 104 -13.61 1.69 -40.98
N GLY A 105 -13.08 1.69 -42.20
CA GLY A 105 -13.00 2.91 -43.00
C GLY A 105 -12.43 2.72 -44.39
N ALA A 106 -12.75 1.61 -45.08
CA ALA A 106 -12.52 1.51 -46.52
C ALA A 106 -13.26 2.67 -47.22
N ARG A 107 -12.48 3.59 -47.80
CA ARG A 107 -12.96 4.71 -48.60
C ARG A 107 -13.58 4.16 -49.89
N ALA A 108 -14.91 4.17 -49.99
CA ALA A 108 -15.60 3.95 -51.26
C ALA A 108 -15.63 5.28 -52.06
N PRO A 109 -15.33 5.26 -53.37
CA PRO A 109 -15.34 6.45 -54.21
C PRO A 109 -16.74 6.73 -54.74
N GLY A 110 -17.16 8.00 -54.65
CA GLY A 110 -18.31 8.53 -55.36
C GLY A 110 -19.56 8.65 -54.49
N ASP A 111 -19.84 9.88 -54.04
CA ASP A 111 -21.05 10.57 -54.50
C ASP A 111 -20.96 12.06 -54.13
N GLY A 112 -21.49 12.91 -55.00
CA GLY A 112 -21.75 14.31 -54.68
C GLY A 112 -21.03 15.33 -55.55
N VAL A 113 -21.62 15.67 -56.70
CA VAL A 113 -21.89 17.08 -57.06
C VAL A 113 -23.19 17.15 -57.86
N GLN A 114 -24.26 17.65 -57.24
CA GLN A 114 -25.34 18.33 -57.95
C GLN A 114 -25.97 19.40 -57.03
N GLY A 115 -25.95 20.65 -57.51
CA GLY A 115 -26.91 21.69 -57.12
C GLY A 115 -26.39 22.81 -56.21
N ALA A 116 -25.84 23.87 -56.81
CA ALA A 116 -26.49 25.19 -56.95
C ALA A 116 -25.69 26.08 -57.91
#